data_AF-A0A7C2LE94-F1
#
_entry.id   AF-A0A7C2LE94-F1
#
_cell.length_a   1.000
_cell.length_b   1.000
_cell.length_c   1.000
_cell.angle_alpha   90.00
_cell.angle_beta   90.00
_cell.angle_gamma   90.00
#
_symmetry.space_group_name_H-M   'P 1'
#
loop_
_entity.id
_entity.type
_entity.pdbx_description
1 polymer ?
#
loop_
_entity_poly.entity_id
_entity_poly.type
_entity_poly.pdbx_seq_one_letter_code
_entity_poly.pdbx_strand_id
1 'polypeptide(L)'
;MFGFSNVDSYKIYKNFTDFLESNFEIGNNRLNQIDINSILNSINTTTDPLQRQKLIEIQHKLMEFYMKAIEERMINGYFKNDDFFRFYSGVGKYGKINVYKKDNIYILSSNELTDKELSLANQAQSIIKEYIPKFDTKLYIIPGIQDNNAAHAYRDGSSFLVGGVYKDKELFTSGDDTFSHELGHFILEQLNPKFKDNFSLDASVIHESFADTVAFLNSAKDKSNTEKLNLNNLYSDNPVSVLGEIKGTNERIIRKFYTTTDYSKLKEDKYAEEHSLSVPITESIYHVWAHLVENSIKQGKTKDEAISYANSTIQSLVKQAATKTEPNITSYLKSLIQSAPNQELRNILINEFSKRNLPYK
;
A
#
# COMPACT_ATOMS: atom_id res chain seq x y z
N MET A 1 -19.05 9.59 27.43
CA MET A 1 -18.40 9.31 26.14
C MET A 1 -19.47 8.73 25.23
N PHE A 2 -20.00 9.52 24.30
CA PHE A 2 -21.00 9.02 23.35
C PHE A 2 -20.29 8.09 22.37
N GLY A 3 -20.58 6.80 22.44
CA GLY A 3 -20.06 5.79 21.52
C GLY A 3 -20.74 5.92 20.17
N PHE A 4 -20.24 6.79 19.31
CA PHE A 4 -20.53 6.69 17.88
C PHE A 4 -19.64 5.58 17.33
N SER A 5 -20.25 4.53 16.78
CA SER A 5 -19.53 3.56 15.96
C SER A 5 -18.98 4.29 14.73
N ASN A 6 -17.67 4.23 14.51
CA ASN A 6 -17.06 4.78 13.29
C ASN A 6 -17.75 4.18 12.05
N VAL A 7 -18.01 5.02 11.05
CA VAL A 7 -18.47 4.56 9.74
C VAL A 7 -17.27 4.03 8.97
N ASP A 8 -17.34 2.83 8.41
CA ASP A 8 -16.22 2.23 7.68
C ASP A 8 -16.24 2.64 6.20
N SER A 9 -15.35 3.56 5.81
CA SER A 9 -15.16 4.05 4.44
C SER A 9 -15.03 2.91 3.43
N TYR A 10 -14.27 1.88 3.78
CA TYR A 10 -13.96 0.78 2.88
C TYR A 10 -15.16 -0.13 2.63
N LYS A 11 -16.06 -0.25 3.61
CA LYS A 11 -17.35 -0.90 3.41
C LYS A 11 -18.24 -0.10 2.46
N ILE A 12 -18.19 1.23 2.51
CA ILE A 12 -18.93 2.07 1.56
C ILE A 12 -18.30 1.93 0.16
N TYR A 13 -16.97 2.04 0.03
CA TYR A 13 -16.26 1.81 -1.23
C TYR A 13 -16.60 0.47 -1.86
N LYS A 14 -16.59 -0.63 -1.09
CA LYS A 14 -16.95 -1.97 -1.57
C LYS A 14 -18.33 -2.00 -2.21
N ASN A 15 -19.34 -1.51 -1.48
CA ASN A 15 -20.71 -1.44 -2.00
C ASN A 15 -20.81 -0.55 -3.24
N PHE A 16 -20.06 0.55 -3.27
CA PHE A 16 -20.02 1.48 -4.39
C PHE A 16 -19.40 0.83 -5.63
N THR A 17 -18.27 0.15 -5.50
CA THR A 17 -17.62 -0.54 -6.62
C THR A 17 -18.47 -1.68 -7.17
N ASP A 18 -19.16 -2.44 -6.30
CA ASP A 18 -20.12 -3.47 -6.75
C ASP A 18 -21.27 -2.86 -7.55
N PHE A 19 -21.79 -1.70 -7.10
CA PHE A 19 -22.79 -0.95 -7.83
C PHE A 19 -22.28 -0.51 -9.21
N LEU A 20 -21.05 0.01 -9.29
CA LEU A 20 -20.48 0.44 -10.57
C LEU A 20 -20.38 -0.71 -11.57
N GLU A 21 -19.80 -1.83 -11.15
CA GLU A 21 -19.60 -3.00 -12.02
C GLU A 21 -20.91 -3.68 -12.42
N SER A 22 -21.95 -3.60 -11.59
CA SER A 22 -23.26 -4.20 -11.89
C SER A 22 -24.10 -3.37 -12.86
N ASN A 23 -23.80 -2.07 -13.00
CA ASN A 23 -24.63 -1.14 -13.76
C ASN A 23 -23.94 -0.55 -15.00
N PHE A 24 -22.60 -0.56 -15.05
CA PHE A 24 -21.84 0.05 -16.12
C PHE A 24 -20.84 -0.93 -16.73
N GLU A 25 -20.66 -0.83 -18.05
CA GLU A 25 -19.63 -1.61 -18.75
C GLU A 25 -18.24 -1.01 -18.50
N ILE A 26 -17.46 -1.66 -17.63
CA ILE A 26 -16.08 -1.28 -17.35
C ILE A 26 -15.13 -2.10 -18.21
N GLY A 27 -14.73 -1.53 -19.35
CA GLY A 27 -13.81 -2.17 -20.30
C GLY A 27 -12.38 -2.22 -19.77
N ASN A 28 -11.65 -3.29 -20.12
CA ASN A 28 -10.24 -3.49 -19.74
C ASN A 28 -9.29 -2.63 -20.60
N ASN A 29 -8.17 -2.21 -20.01
CA ASN A 29 -7.13 -1.39 -20.63
C ASN A 29 -7.64 -0.08 -21.27
N ARG A 30 -8.70 0.51 -20.72
CA ARG A 30 -9.21 1.83 -21.15
C ARG A 30 -9.74 2.63 -19.97
N LEU A 31 -9.73 3.95 -20.12
CA LEU A 31 -10.44 4.85 -19.22
C LEU A 31 -11.94 4.76 -19.51
N ASN A 32 -12.73 4.38 -18.50
CA ASN A 32 -14.19 4.37 -18.56
C ASN A 32 -14.70 5.58 -17.79
N GLN A 33 -15.43 6.46 -18.46
CA GLN A 33 -16.01 7.66 -17.86
C GLN A 33 -17.51 7.47 -17.71
N ILE A 34 -17.98 7.47 -16.46
CA ILE A 34 -19.40 7.40 -16.14
C ILE A 34 -19.87 8.83 -15.92
N ASP A 35 -20.59 9.38 -16.90
CA ASP A 35 -21.17 10.73 -16.84
C ASP A 35 -22.52 10.71 -16.13
N ILE A 36 -22.51 11.11 -14.87
CA ILE A 36 -23.69 11.09 -13.99
C ILE A 36 -24.75 12.08 -14.50
N ASN A 37 -24.34 13.26 -14.95
CA ASN A 37 -25.27 14.27 -15.45
C ASN A 37 -26.00 13.77 -16.71
N SER A 38 -25.27 13.13 -17.62
CA SER A 38 -25.85 12.51 -18.81
C SER A 38 -26.84 11.40 -18.44
N ILE A 39 -26.51 10.55 -17.47
CA ILE A 39 -27.40 9.48 -16.98
C ILE A 39 -28.70 10.07 -16.42
N LEU A 40 -28.61 11.09 -15.56
CA LEU A 40 -29.77 11.73 -14.95
C LEU A 40 -30.65 12.45 -15.99
N ASN A 41 -30.05 13.14 -16.95
CA ASN A 41 -30.79 13.79 -18.04
C ASN A 41 -31.50 12.77 -18.96
N SER A 42 -30.92 11.58 -19.11
CA SER A 42 -31.50 10.52 -19.94
C SER A 42 -32.82 9.98 -19.38
N ILE A 43 -33.09 10.10 -18.07
CA ILE A 43 -34.35 9.65 -17.44
C ILE A 43 -35.57 10.32 -18.07
N ASN A 44 -35.47 11.61 -18.38
CA ASN A 44 -36.57 12.41 -18.91
C ASN A 44 -36.79 12.21 -20.42
N THR A 45 -35.77 11.71 -21.13
CA THR A 45 -35.79 11.52 -22.58
C THR A 45 -35.98 10.06 -23.00
N THR A 46 -35.81 9.11 -22.08
CA THR A 46 -36.00 7.67 -22.33
C THR A 46 -37.48 7.32 -22.39
N THR A 47 -37.94 6.84 -23.54
CA THR A 47 -39.35 6.43 -23.77
C THR A 47 -39.62 4.98 -23.40
N ASP A 48 -38.60 4.10 -23.39
CA ASP A 48 -38.75 2.72 -22.96
C ASP A 48 -38.95 2.64 -21.43
N PRO A 49 -40.09 2.14 -20.93
CA PRO A 49 -40.37 2.11 -19.49
C PRO A 49 -39.37 1.29 -18.68
N LEU A 50 -38.86 0.18 -19.23
CA LEU A 50 -37.90 -0.69 -18.52
C LEU A 50 -36.54 -0.01 -18.37
N GLN A 51 -36.01 0.54 -19.46
CA GLN A 51 -34.77 1.31 -19.43
C GLN A 51 -34.90 2.54 -18.53
N ARG A 52 -36.03 3.26 -18.58
CA ARG A 52 -36.28 4.41 -17.71
C ARG A 52 -36.30 4.03 -16.23
N GLN A 53 -36.96 2.92 -15.88
CA GLN A 53 -36.99 2.40 -14.51
C GLN A 53 -35.57 2.07 -14.01
N LYS A 54 -34.74 1.41 -14.84
CA LYS A 54 -33.33 1.14 -14.49
C LYS A 54 -32.53 2.42 -14.21
N LEU A 55 -32.73 3.48 -15.01
CA LEU A 55 -32.05 4.77 -14.79
C LEU A 55 -32.50 5.44 -13.48
N ILE A 56 -33.78 5.32 -13.10
CA ILE A 56 -34.31 5.82 -11.81
C ILE A 56 -33.69 5.03 -10.64
N GLU A 57 -33.55 3.72 -10.77
CA GLU A 57 -32.88 2.89 -9.74
C GLU A 57 -31.41 3.28 -9.56
N ILE A 58 -30.70 3.55 -10.67
CA ILE A 58 -29.33 4.09 -10.64
C ILE A 58 -29.29 5.44 -9.91
N GLN A 59 -30.22 6.36 -10.22
CA GLN A 59 -30.32 7.65 -9.53
C GLN A 59 -30.54 7.47 -8.02
N HIS A 60 -31.48 6.62 -7.61
CA HIS A 60 -31.74 6.35 -6.20
C HIS A 60 -30.50 5.77 -5.50
N LYS A 61 -29.79 4.84 -6.13
CA LYS A 61 -28.56 4.28 -5.56
C LYS A 61 -27.45 5.33 -5.40
N LEU A 62 -27.28 6.22 -6.37
CA LEU A 62 -26.35 7.34 -6.24
C LEU A 62 -26.73 8.25 -5.06
N MET A 63 -28.02 8.56 -4.88
CA MET A 63 -28.50 9.32 -3.72
C MET A 63 -28.22 8.59 -2.39
N GLU A 64 -28.39 7.27 -2.32
CA GLU A 64 -28.04 6.49 -1.13
C GLU A 64 -26.54 6.60 -0.80
N PHE A 65 -25.65 6.54 -1.80
CA PHE A 65 -24.21 6.73 -1.59
C PHE A 65 -23.87 8.14 -1.13
N TYR A 66 -24.52 9.16 -1.67
CA TYR A 66 -24.38 10.54 -1.18
C TYR A 66 -24.76 10.65 0.30
N MET A 67 -25.88 10.05 0.71
CA MET A 67 -26.31 10.06 2.11
C MET A 67 -25.30 9.36 3.03
N LYS A 68 -24.75 8.22 2.61
CA LYS A 68 -23.69 7.51 3.35
C LYS A 68 -22.40 8.32 3.45
N ALA A 69 -22.02 9.03 2.39
CA ALA A 69 -20.90 9.97 2.41
C ALA A 69 -21.12 11.10 3.45
N ILE A 70 -22.30 11.69 3.50
CA ILE A 70 -22.62 12.74 4.49
C ILE A 70 -22.60 12.17 5.91
N GLU A 71 -23.16 10.99 6.13
CA GLU A 71 -23.14 10.29 7.42
C GLU A 71 -21.69 10.02 7.89
N GLU A 72 -20.85 9.51 7.00
CA GLU A 72 -19.42 9.30 7.26
C GLU A 72 -18.73 10.61 7.65
N ARG A 73 -18.95 11.71 6.90
CA ARG A 73 -18.39 13.02 7.24
C ARG A 73 -18.84 13.51 8.61
N MET A 74 -20.11 13.31 8.96
CA MET A 74 -20.65 13.74 10.25
C MET A 74 -20.03 12.97 11.42
N ILE A 75 -19.76 11.68 11.25
CA ILE A 75 -19.23 10.82 12.32
C ILE A 75 -17.70 10.84 12.37
N ASN A 76 -17.04 10.71 11.22
CA ASN A 76 -15.58 10.56 11.13
C ASN A 76 -14.84 11.86 10.79
N GLY A 77 -15.54 12.91 10.33
CA GLY A 77 -14.91 14.09 9.76
C GLY A 77 -14.01 14.86 10.73
N TYR A 78 -14.28 14.79 12.04
CA TYR A 78 -13.40 15.36 13.07
C TYR A 78 -12.01 14.68 13.08
N PHE A 79 -11.98 13.38 12.81
CA PHE A 79 -10.75 12.58 12.73
C PHE A 79 -10.15 12.53 11.33
N LYS A 80 -10.76 13.22 10.35
CA LYS A 80 -10.34 13.21 8.94
C LYS A 80 -10.33 11.81 8.28
N ASN A 81 -11.10 10.88 8.83
CA ASN A 81 -11.25 9.51 8.31
C ASN A 81 -12.54 9.38 7.49
N ASP A 82 -12.75 10.33 6.58
CA ASP A 82 -13.96 10.49 5.76
C ASP A 82 -13.63 10.34 4.27
N ASP A 83 -12.84 9.31 3.94
CA ASP A 83 -12.26 9.14 2.62
C ASP A 83 -13.33 8.99 1.54
N PHE A 84 -14.40 8.24 1.81
CA PHE A 84 -15.47 8.07 0.82
C PHE A 84 -16.20 9.39 0.55
N PHE A 85 -16.48 10.18 1.59
CA PHE A 85 -17.07 11.51 1.45
C PHE A 85 -16.25 12.41 0.56
N ARG A 86 -14.93 12.47 0.75
CA ARG A 86 -14.03 13.31 -0.04
C ARG A 86 -14.04 12.90 -1.51
N PHE A 87 -13.98 11.59 -1.78
CA PHE A 87 -14.14 11.05 -3.12
C PHE A 87 -15.49 11.46 -3.74
N TYR A 88 -16.58 11.23 -3.01
CA TYR A 88 -17.94 11.46 -3.51
C TYR A 88 -18.28 12.95 -3.67
N SER A 89 -17.68 13.82 -2.86
CA SER A 89 -17.75 15.27 -3.03
C SER A 89 -17.18 15.70 -4.38
N GLY A 90 -16.05 15.09 -4.81
CA GLY A 90 -15.51 15.26 -6.15
C GLY A 90 -16.49 14.78 -7.23
N VAL A 91 -17.12 13.61 -7.05
CA VAL A 91 -18.14 13.11 -7.99
C VAL A 91 -19.28 14.11 -8.14
N GLY A 92 -19.76 14.69 -7.03
CA GLY A 92 -20.80 15.73 -7.05
C GLY A 92 -20.36 17.02 -7.76
N LYS A 93 -19.09 17.43 -7.60
CA LYS A 93 -18.54 18.63 -8.24
C LYS A 93 -18.36 18.48 -9.75
N TYR A 94 -17.84 17.34 -10.21
CA TYR A 94 -17.50 17.13 -11.61
C TYR A 94 -18.58 16.39 -12.40
N GLY A 95 -19.54 15.77 -11.72
CA GLY A 95 -20.61 14.98 -12.32
C GLY A 95 -20.10 13.71 -13.01
N LYS A 96 -18.92 13.22 -12.65
CA LYS A 96 -18.25 12.09 -13.31
C LYS A 96 -17.60 11.14 -12.32
N ILE A 97 -17.52 9.87 -12.73
CA ILE A 97 -16.71 8.84 -12.08
C ILE A 97 -15.78 8.28 -13.15
N ASN A 98 -14.48 8.34 -12.91
CA ASN A 98 -13.46 7.81 -13.79
C ASN A 98 -12.97 6.47 -13.25
N VAL A 99 -13.04 5.43 -14.10
CA VAL A 99 -12.59 4.08 -13.77
C VAL A 99 -11.64 3.60 -14.86
N TYR A 100 -10.36 3.50 -14.55
CA TYR A 100 -9.41 2.77 -15.39
C TYR A 100 -9.27 1.35 -14.88
N LYS A 101 -9.48 0.36 -15.75
CA LYS A 101 -9.33 -1.05 -15.41
C LYS A 101 -8.16 -1.65 -16.17
N LYS A 102 -7.28 -2.36 -15.45
CA LYS A 102 -6.25 -3.23 -16.01
C LYS A 102 -6.26 -4.57 -15.28
N ASP A 103 -6.85 -5.57 -15.93
CA ASP A 103 -7.08 -6.90 -15.38
C ASP A 103 -7.88 -6.81 -14.06
N ASN A 104 -7.27 -7.21 -12.94
CA ASN A 104 -7.88 -7.14 -11.60
C ASN A 104 -7.55 -5.84 -10.84
N ILE A 105 -6.85 -4.89 -11.47
CA ILE A 105 -6.46 -3.61 -10.88
C ILE A 105 -7.33 -2.50 -11.47
N TYR A 106 -7.87 -1.68 -10.59
CA TYR A 106 -8.78 -0.59 -10.89
C TYR A 106 -8.20 0.71 -10.34
N ILE A 107 -8.26 1.79 -11.10
CA ILE A 107 -8.00 3.13 -10.61
C ILE A 107 -9.33 3.88 -10.63
N LEU A 108 -9.75 4.33 -9.46
CA LEU A 108 -11.02 4.99 -9.24
C LEU A 108 -10.76 6.44 -8.81
N SER A 109 -11.25 7.40 -9.60
CA SER A 109 -11.10 8.83 -9.31
C SER A 109 -12.34 9.62 -9.69
N SER A 110 -12.60 10.71 -8.97
CA SER A 110 -13.60 11.71 -9.36
C SER A 110 -12.99 12.81 -10.24
N ASN A 111 -11.67 12.96 -10.25
CA ASN A 111 -10.92 13.83 -11.15
C ASN A 111 -10.61 13.09 -12.47
N GLU A 112 -10.31 13.85 -13.52
CA GLU A 112 -9.75 13.29 -14.75
C GLU A 112 -8.40 12.63 -14.47
N LEU A 113 -8.22 11.41 -14.94
CA LEU A 113 -6.98 10.64 -14.73
C LEU A 113 -5.93 11.04 -15.77
N THR A 114 -4.79 11.50 -15.28
CA THR A 114 -3.58 11.79 -16.06
C THR A 114 -2.82 10.51 -16.42
N ASP A 115 -1.91 10.59 -17.39
CA ASP A 115 -1.02 9.45 -17.74
C ASP A 115 -0.23 8.91 -16.54
N LYS A 116 0.11 9.78 -15.58
CA LYS A 116 0.80 9.39 -14.35
C LYS A 116 -0.08 8.50 -13.49
N GLU A 117 -1.33 8.88 -13.25
CA GLU A 117 -2.26 8.06 -12.47
C GLU A 117 -2.56 6.77 -13.21
N LEU A 118 -2.84 6.81 -14.52
CA LEU A 118 -3.07 5.61 -15.33
C LEU A 118 -1.89 4.61 -15.25
N SER A 119 -0.66 5.13 -15.12
CA SER A 119 0.53 4.30 -14.96
C SER A 119 0.58 3.53 -13.64
N LEU A 120 -0.15 3.93 -12.60
CA LEU A 120 -0.19 3.24 -11.30
C LEU A 120 -0.65 1.79 -11.44
N ALA A 121 -1.60 1.51 -12.33
CA ALA A 121 -2.05 0.15 -12.58
C ALA A 121 -0.93 -0.73 -13.18
N ASN A 122 -0.10 -0.17 -14.06
CA ASN A 122 1.07 -0.86 -14.61
C ASN A 122 2.14 -1.08 -13.54
N GLN A 123 2.39 -0.07 -12.71
CA GLN A 123 3.35 -0.14 -11.61
C GLN A 123 2.93 -1.19 -10.57
N ALA A 124 1.67 -1.15 -10.10
CA ALA A 124 1.10 -2.16 -9.21
C ALA A 124 1.22 -3.57 -9.80
N GLN A 125 0.82 -3.74 -11.08
CA GLN A 125 0.94 -5.04 -11.73
C GLN A 125 2.38 -5.54 -11.78
N SER A 126 3.34 -4.66 -12.05
CA SER A 126 4.77 -5.00 -12.06
C SER A 126 5.23 -5.47 -10.68
N ILE A 127 5.02 -4.65 -9.64
CA ILE A 127 5.46 -4.93 -8.28
C ILE A 127 4.80 -6.21 -7.74
N ILE A 128 3.47 -6.33 -7.87
CA ILE A 128 2.73 -7.50 -7.38
C ILE A 128 3.25 -8.79 -8.04
N LYS A 129 3.48 -8.80 -9.36
CA LYS A 129 3.88 -10.02 -10.09
C LYS A 129 5.24 -10.57 -9.67
N GLU A 130 6.11 -9.73 -9.12
CA GLU A 130 7.39 -10.18 -8.58
C GLU A 130 7.20 -11.09 -7.36
N TYR A 131 6.16 -10.84 -6.56
CA TYR A 131 5.83 -11.64 -5.38
C TYR A 131 4.79 -12.72 -5.71
N ILE A 132 3.79 -12.38 -6.50
CA ILE A 132 2.58 -13.18 -6.73
C ILE A 132 2.28 -13.21 -8.23
N PRO A 133 2.72 -14.24 -8.97
CA PRO A 133 2.58 -14.28 -10.43
C PRO A 133 1.14 -14.21 -10.93
N LYS A 134 0.18 -14.67 -10.12
CA LYS A 134 -1.26 -14.64 -10.41
C LYS A 134 -2.05 -14.35 -9.13
N PHE A 135 -2.97 -13.39 -9.21
CA PHE A 135 -3.90 -13.06 -8.13
C PHE A 135 -5.28 -12.73 -8.72
N ASP A 136 -6.33 -13.14 -8.02
CA ASP A 136 -7.72 -12.96 -8.46
C ASP A 136 -8.47 -11.88 -7.66
N THR A 137 -7.84 -11.34 -6.60
CA THR A 137 -8.40 -10.27 -5.78
C THR A 137 -8.46 -8.97 -6.57
N LYS A 138 -9.61 -8.30 -6.54
CA LYS A 138 -9.76 -6.95 -7.11
C LYS A 138 -9.01 -5.93 -6.24
N LEU A 139 -8.16 -5.12 -6.85
CA LEU A 139 -7.43 -4.05 -6.21
C LEU A 139 -7.92 -2.70 -6.74
N TYR A 140 -8.50 -1.87 -5.88
CA TYR A 140 -8.93 -0.51 -6.20
C TYR A 140 -7.90 0.49 -5.66
N ILE A 141 -7.34 1.31 -6.55
CA ILE A 141 -6.40 2.39 -6.24
C ILE A 141 -7.17 3.71 -6.36
N ILE A 142 -7.21 4.49 -5.28
CA ILE A 142 -8.00 5.72 -5.16
C ILE A 142 -7.02 6.85 -4.77
N PRO A 143 -6.43 7.57 -5.75
CA PRO A 143 -5.44 8.61 -5.47
C PRO A 143 -6.07 9.94 -5.02
N GLY A 144 -5.33 10.73 -4.25
CA GLY A 144 -5.63 12.14 -3.96
C GLY A 144 -6.82 12.41 -3.02
N ILE A 145 -7.23 11.43 -2.20
CA ILE A 145 -8.43 11.53 -1.34
C ILE A 145 -8.09 11.78 0.13
N GLN A 146 -7.10 11.07 0.68
CA GLN A 146 -6.76 11.14 2.11
C GLN A 146 -5.93 12.39 2.47
N ASP A 147 -5.90 12.80 3.76
CA ASP A 147 -5.03 13.90 4.22
C ASP A 147 -3.72 13.35 4.77
N ASN A 148 -2.58 13.76 4.20
CA ASN A 148 -1.23 13.45 4.68
C ASN A 148 -0.97 11.97 5.01
N ASN A 149 -1.70 11.05 4.39
CA ASN A 149 -1.59 9.64 4.66
C ASN A 149 -1.97 8.81 3.42
N ALA A 150 -1.56 7.56 3.41
CA ALA A 150 -2.12 6.54 2.55
C ALA A 150 -2.59 5.37 3.42
N ALA A 151 -3.43 4.52 2.85
CA ALA A 151 -3.93 3.37 3.58
C ALA A 151 -4.31 2.21 2.66
N HIS A 152 -4.12 1.02 3.19
CA HIS A 152 -4.58 -0.24 2.63
C HIS A 152 -5.73 -0.80 3.49
N ALA A 153 -6.76 -1.33 2.84
CA ALA A 153 -7.76 -2.15 3.50
C ALA A 153 -8.31 -3.25 2.60
N TYR A 154 -8.56 -4.42 3.17
CA TYR A 154 -9.32 -5.50 2.54
C TYR A 154 -10.76 -5.54 3.06
N ARG A 155 -11.74 -5.66 2.15
CA ARG A 155 -13.17 -5.84 2.46
C ARG A 155 -13.81 -6.79 1.45
N ASP A 156 -14.31 -7.91 1.96
CA ASP A 156 -15.20 -8.84 1.23
C ASP A 156 -14.74 -9.19 -0.20
N GLY A 157 -13.48 -9.57 -0.36
CA GLY A 157 -12.91 -9.98 -1.66
C GLY A 157 -12.36 -8.84 -2.52
N SER A 158 -12.33 -7.61 -2.01
CA SER A 158 -11.68 -6.46 -2.67
C SER A 158 -10.69 -5.79 -1.73
N SER A 159 -9.56 -5.35 -2.28
CA SER A 159 -8.58 -4.53 -1.58
C SER A 159 -8.63 -3.10 -2.11
N PHE A 160 -8.37 -2.15 -1.22
CA PHE A 160 -8.42 -0.72 -1.49
C PHE A 160 -7.09 -0.11 -1.07
N LEU A 161 -6.43 0.61 -1.98
CA LEU A 161 -5.34 1.52 -1.67
C LEU A 161 -5.89 2.93 -1.83
N VAL A 162 -5.91 3.71 -0.75
CA VAL A 162 -6.34 5.10 -0.79
C VAL A 162 -5.11 5.96 -0.55
N GLY A 163 -4.81 6.83 -1.52
CA GLY A 163 -3.68 7.74 -1.47
C GLY A 163 -4.17 9.14 -1.11
N GLY A 164 -3.41 9.84 -0.29
CA GLY A 164 -3.73 11.20 0.11
C GLY A 164 -3.00 12.31 -0.64
N VAL A 165 -3.06 13.50 -0.07
CA VAL A 165 -2.22 14.64 -0.42
C VAL A 165 -1.35 14.96 0.79
N TYR A 166 -0.03 14.90 0.60
CA TYR A 166 0.94 15.37 1.56
C TYR A 166 1.40 16.77 1.18
N LYS A 167 0.97 17.78 1.96
CA LYS A 167 1.17 19.21 1.65
C LYS A 167 0.60 19.60 0.29
N ASP A 168 1.45 19.85 -0.71
CA ASP A 168 1.10 20.17 -2.10
C ASP A 168 1.33 18.99 -3.06
N LYS A 169 1.71 17.82 -2.56
CA LYS A 169 2.03 16.63 -3.35
C LYS A 169 0.98 15.55 -3.17
N GLU A 170 0.42 15.08 -4.28
CA GLU A 170 -0.39 13.86 -4.26
C GLU A 170 0.50 12.65 -3.98
N LEU A 171 0.07 11.82 -3.03
CA LEU A 171 0.60 10.49 -2.82
C LEU A 171 0.06 9.57 -3.91
N PHE A 172 0.74 8.44 -4.10
CA PHE A 172 0.54 7.56 -5.26
C PHE A 172 0.86 8.26 -6.57
N THR A 173 2.05 8.86 -6.63
CA THR A 173 2.65 9.33 -7.89
C THR A 173 3.77 8.40 -8.33
N SER A 174 4.20 8.49 -9.60
CA SER A 174 5.22 7.59 -10.15
C SER A 174 6.54 7.66 -9.35
N GLY A 175 6.97 6.53 -8.79
CA GLY A 175 8.20 6.45 -7.99
C GLY A 175 8.05 6.89 -6.53
N ASP A 176 6.81 6.92 -6.02
CA ASP A 176 6.50 7.12 -4.61
C ASP A 176 6.63 5.80 -3.82
N ASP A 177 7.44 5.81 -2.77
CA ASP A 177 7.65 4.66 -1.89
C ASP A 177 6.41 4.35 -1.05
N THR A 178 5.56 5.34 -0.78
CA THR A 178 4.28 5.15 -0.10
C THR A 178 3.34 4.25 -0.91
N PHE A 179 3.29 4.39 -2.24
CA PHE A 179 2.49 3.49 -3.07
C PHE A 179 2.97 2.04 -2.98
N SER A 180 4.29 1.84 -3.00
CA SER A 180 4.90 0.52 -2.91
C SER A 180 4.72 -0.10 -1.52
N HIS A 181 4.73 0.72 -0.47
CA HIS A 181 4.41 0.34 0.90
C HIS A 181 2.98 -0.20 1.00
N GLU A 182 1.98 0.57 0.54
CA GLU A 182 0.58 0.14 0.60
C GLU A 182 0.32 -1.13 -0.24
N LEU A 183 1.00 -1.26 -1.39
CA LEU A 183 1.01 -2.51 -2.16
C LEU A 183 1.63 -3.67 -1.38
N GLY A 184 2.60 -3.42 -0.52
CA GLY A 184 3.21 -4.42 0.33
C GLY A 184 2.23 -5.06 1.31
N HIS A 185 1.29 -4.29 1.88
CA HIS A 185 0.21 -4.86 2.69
C HIS A 185 -0.68 -5.79 1.87
N PHE A 186 -1.10 -5.35 0.68
CA PHE A 186 -1.86 -6.19 -0.24
C PHE A 186 -1.10 -7.48 -0.57
N ILE A 187 0.19 -7.38 -0.91
CA ILE A 187 1.03 -8.54 -1.24
C ILE A 187 1.12 -9.51 -0.05
N LEU A 188 1.32 -9.02 1.17
CA LEU A 188 1.38 -9.86 2.37
C LEU A 188 0.08 -10.67 2.54
N GLU A 189 -1.07 -10.02 2.44
CA GLU A 189 -2.38 -10.65 2.59
C GLU A 189 -2.67 -11.69 1.50
N GLN A 190 -2.17 -11.47 0.29
CA GLN A 190 -2.31 -12.43 -0.80
C GLN A 190 -1.33 -13.60 -0.68
N LEU A 191 -0.11 -13.37 -0.17
CA LEU A 191 0.84 -14.44 0.14
C LEU A 191 0.38 -15.30 1.32
N ASN A 192 -0.31 -14.69 2.28
CA ASN A 192 -0.78 -15.34 3.48
C ASN A 192 -2.12 -14.75 3.97
N PRO A 193 -3.26 -15.35 3.59
CA PRO A 193 -4.59 -14.86 3.93
C PRO A 193 -4.90 -14.75 5.42
N LYS A 194 -4.09 -15.35 6.31
CA LYS A 194 -4.25 -15.23 7.77
C LYS A 194 -4.09 -13.79 8.28
N PHE A 195 -3.48 -12.93 7.48
CA PHE A 195 -3.24 -11.53 7.79
C PHE A 195 -4.44 -10.60 7.49
N LYS A 196 -5.36 -11.00 6.57
CA LYS A 196 -6.47 -10.14 6.10
C LYS A 196 -7.40 -9.63 7.20
N ASP A 197 -7.67 -10.49 8.17
CA ASP A 197 -8.64 -10.22 9.25
C ASP A 197 -7.97 -10.23 10.63
N ASN A 198 -6.63 -10.13 10.68
CA ASN A 198 -5.88 -10.17 11.93
C ASN A 198 -5.41 -8.78 12.35
N PHE A 199 -6.08 -8.23 13.36
CA PHE A 199 -5.82 -6.90 13.92
C PHE A 199 -4.94 -6.92 15.17
N SER A 200 -4.20 -8.01 15.43
CA SER A 200 -3.27 -8.05 16.55
C SER A 200 -2.08 -7.12 16.27
N LEU A 201 -1.55 -6.50 17.33
CA LEU A 201 -0.38 -5.62 17.21
C LEU A 201 0.80 -6.32 16.50
N ASP A 202 1.04 -7.60 16.81
CA ASP A 202 2.08 -8.37 16.16
C ASP A 202 1.83 -8.55 14.64
N ALA A 203 0.59 -8.83 14.24
CA ALA A 203 0.24 -8.93 12.83
C ALA A 203 0.44 -7.60 12.12
N SER A 204 -0.01 -6.50 12.73
CA SER A 204 0.19 -5.14 12.22
C SER A 204 1.67 -4.78 12.08
N VAL A 205 2.52 -5.14 13.06
CA VAL A 205 3.98 -4.95 12.96
C VAL A 205 4.59 -5.70 11.77
N ILE A 206 4.09 -6.89 11.47
CA ILE A 206 4.55 -7.67 10.31
C ILE A 206 4.06 -7.02 9.01
N HIS A 207 2.80 -6.55 8.97
CA HIS A 207 2.27 -5.76 7.86
C HIS A 207 3.20 -4.59 7.52
N GLU A 208 3.52 -3.79 8.53
CA GLU A 208 4.38 -2.62 8.40
C GLU A 208 5.80 -2.97 7.95
N SER A 209 6.42 -3.97 8.58
CA SER A 209 7.78 -4.34 8.24
C SER A 209 7.89 -4.94 6.83
N PHE A 210 6.91 -5.76 6.43
CA PHE A 210 6.85 -6.31 5.09
C PHE A 210 6.60 -5.21 4.05
N ALA A 211 5.67 -4.29 4.32
CA ALA A 211 5.35 -3.16 3.46
C ALA A 211 6.55 -2.24 3.24
N ASP A 212 7.23 -1.82 4.31
CA ASP A 212 8.47 -1.05 4.21
C ASP A 212 9.54 -1.81 3.41
N THR A 213 9.61 -3.13 3.59
CA THR A 213 10.56 -3.95 2.85
C THR A 213 10.28 -3.96 1.34
N VAL A 214 9.01 -4.10 0.94
CA VAL A 214 8.61 -4.00 -0.46
C VAL A 214 8.92 -2.61 -1.01
N ALA A 215 8.61 -1.56 -0.24
CA ALA A 215 8.85 -0.18 -0.64
C ALA A 215 10.33 0.10 -0.92
N PHE A 216 11.23 -0.18 0.03
CA PHE A 216 12.65 0.13 -0.18
C PHE A 216 13.27 -0.74 -1.29
N LEU A 217 12.86 -2.01 -1.43
CA LEU A 217 13.35 -2.87 -2.50
C LEU A 217 12.94 -2.35 -3.88
N ASN A 218 11.74 -1.77 -3.98
CA ASN A 218 11.28 -1.12 -5.19
C ASN A 218 12.03 0.19 -5.44
N SER A 219 12.23 1.02 -4.41
CA SER A 219 13.01 2.26 -4.46
C SER A 219 14.45 2.03 -4.92
N ALA A 220 15.07 0.95 -4.43
CA ALA A 220 16.43 0.54 -4.82
C ALA A 220 16.56 0.09 -6.29
N LYS A 221 15.47 0.02 -7.06
CA LYS A 221 15.52 -0.18 -8.53
C LYS A 221 15.55 1.14 -9.30
N ASP A 222 15.13 2.25 -8.70
CA ASP A 222 15.17 3.56 -9.33
C ASP A 222 16.60 4.09 -9.32
N LYS A 223 17.17 4.26 -10.52
CA LYS A 223 18.54 4.74 -10.69
C LYS A 223 18.79 6.10 -10.02
N SER A 224 17.78 6.98 -10.01
CA SER A 224 17.90 8.30 -9.37
C SER A 224 18.05 8.20 -7.84
N ASN A 225 17.53 7.14 -7.22
CA ASN A 225 17.71 6.87 -5.80
C ASN A 225 19.00 6.09 -5.54
N THR A 226 19.32 5.09 -6.37
CA THR A 226 20.56 4.33 -6.18
C THR A 226 21.80 5.20 -6.36
N GLU A 227 21.82 6.17 -7.27
CA GLU A 227 22.94 7.11 -7.46
C GLU A 227 23.24 7.93 -6.20
N LYS A 228 22.21 8.29 -5.42
CA LYS A 228 22.35 9.01 -4.14
C LYS A 228 22.94 8.15 -3.01
N LEU A 229 22.93 6.81 -3.14
CA LEU A 229 23.46 5.91 -2.11
C LEU A 229 24.99 5.99 -2.01
N ASN A 230 25.47 6.30 -0.82
CA ASN A 230 26.89 6.20 -0.47
C ASN A 230 27.24 4.75 -0.09
N LEU A 231 27.83 4.02 -1.03
CA LEU A 231 28.21 2.62 -0.86
C LEU A 231 29.27 2.38 0.23
N ASN A 232 30.03 3.41 0.61
CA ASN A 232 31.01 3.32 1.70
C ASN A 232 30.37 3.54 3.08
N ASN A 233 29.07 3.82 3.13
CA ASN A 233 28.38 4.19 4.37
C ASN A 233 26.92 3.69 4.39
N LEU A 234 26.70 2.44 3.95
CA LEU A 234 25.36 1.85 3.85
C LEU A 234 24.70 1.59 5.21
N TYR A 235 25.45 1.57 6.32
CA TYR A 235 24.91 1.40 7.68
C TYR A 235 24.73 2.71 8.44
N SER A 236 24.78 3.87 7.78
CA SER A 236 24.50 5.16 8.43
C SER A 236 23.00 5.46 8.47
N ASP A 237 22.62 6.59 9.07
CA ASP A 237 21.22 7.01 9.20
C ASP A 237 20.59 7.51 7.87
N ASN A 238 21.40 7.77 6.85
CA ASN A 238 21.00 8.42 5.59
C ASN A 238 20.84 7.58 4.30
N PRO A 239 21.09 6.26 4.23
CA PRO A 239 20.93 5.49 3.00
C PRO A 239 19.52 4.88 2.87
N VAL A 240 18.83 4.52 3.96
CA VAL A 240 17.42 4.07 3.89
C VAL A 240 16.48 5.26 3.67
N SER A 241 16.85 6.42 4.21
CA SER A 241 16.11 7.66 4.02
C SER A 241 15.95 8.05 2.56
N VAL A 242 17.02 7.87 1.79
CA VAL A 242 17.09 8.08 0.33
C VAL A 242 16.23 7.09 -0.46
N LEU A 243 15.88 5.95 0.14
CA LEU A 243 15.11 4.84 -0.45
C LEU A 243 13.67 4.76 0.07
N GLY A 244 13.22 5.81 0.79
CA GLY A 244 11.87 5.94 1.37
C GLY A 244 11.32 7.37 1.24
N GLU A 245 11.77 8.13 0.24
CA GLU A 245 11.37 9.53 0.03
C GLU A 245 10.10 9.59 -0.82
N ILE A 246 9.15 10.45 -0.45
CA ILE A 246 8.13 10.90 -1.39
C ILE A 246 8.86 11.66 -2.50
N LYS A 247 8.87 11.10 -3.71
CA LYS A 247 9.66 11.61 -4.84
C LYS A 247 9.38 13.09 -5.10
N GLY A 248 10.45 13.89 -5.12
CA GLY A 248 10.37 15.34 -5.38
C GLY A 248 10.08 16.20 -4.16
N THR A 249 10.21 15.64 -2.95
CA THR A 249 10.20 16.40 -1.68
C THR A 249 11.60 16.39 -1.04
N ASN A 250 11.99 17.50 -0.39
CA ASN A 250 13.21 17.59 0.43
C ASN A 250 12.91 17.28 1.91
N GLU A 251 11.83 16.56 2.19
CA GLU A 251 11.24 16.47 3.51
C GLU A 251 11.68 15.24 4.30
N ARG A 252 11.47 15.31 5.63
CA ARG A 252 11.89 14.30 6.60
C ARG A 252 11.20 12.97 6.31
N ILE A 253 12.00 11.92 6.29
CA ILE A 253 11.58 10.52 6.21
C ILE A 253 10.55 10.24 7.29
N ILE A 254 9.42 9.65 6.91
CA ILE A 254 8.33 9.29 7.83
C ILE A 254 8.85 8.31 8.90
N ARG A 255 9.76 7.40 8.52
CA ARG A 255 10.47 6.49 9.43
C ARG A 255 11.98 6.64 9.29
N LYS A 256 12.63 7.10 10.37
CA LYS A 256 14.08 6.98 10.49
C LYS A 256 14.40 5.61 11.09
N PHE A 257 15.07 4.76 10.31
CA PHE A 257 15.64 3.52 10.82
C PHE A 257 16.91 3.87 11.61
N TYR A 258 16.77 4.09 12.92
CA TYR A 258 17.93 4.34 13.78
C TYR A 258 18.71 3.07 13.93
N THR A 259 20.03 3.13 13.68
CA THR A 259 20.99 2.02 13.74
C THR A 259 21.07 1.24 15.08
N THR A 260 20.20 1.54 16.04
CA THR A 260 20.23 1.06 17.43
C THR A 260 18.84 0.89 18.05
N THR A 261 17.79 0.68 17.26
CA THR A 261 16.43 0.60 17.81
C THR A 261 16.21 -0.71 18.56
N ASP A 262 16.18 -0.63 19.89
CA ASP A 262 15.98 -1.77 20.79
C ASP A 262 14.48 -2.11 20.88
N TYR A 263 14.10 -3.26 20.30
CA TYR A 263 12.70 -3.68 20.22
C TYR A 263 12.08 -3.88 21.62
N SER A 264 12.82 -4.43 22.58
CA SER A 264 12.30 -4.64 23.94
C SER A 264 11.99 -3.31 24.61
N LYS A 265 12.85 -2.31 24.45
CA LYS A 265 12.60 -0.95 24.99
C LYS A 265 11.44 -0.26 24.30
N LEU A 266 11.32 -0.37 22.98
CA LEU A 266 10.18 0.19 22.27
C LEU A 266 8.87 -0.44 22.74
N LYS A 267 8.84 -1.77 22.92
CA LYS A 267 7.63 -2.49 23.35
C LYS A 267 7.17 -2.10 24.75
N GLU A 268 8.08 -1.65 25.61
CA GLU A 268 7.76 -1.15 26.96
C GLU A 268 7.23 0.30 26.95
N ASP A 269 7.35 1.03 25.83
CA ASP A 269 6.77 2.35 25.67
C ASP A 269 5.24 2.24 25.60
N LYS A 270 4.56 3.07 26.39
CA LYS A 270 3.09 3.17 26.39
C LYS A 270 2.51 3.70 25.07
N TYR A 271 3.35 4.25 24.20
CA TYR A 271 2.99 4.72 22.85
C TYR A 271 3.50 3.81 21.74
N ALA A 272 3.96 2.59 22.07
CA ALA A 272 4.37 1.63 21.08
C ALA A 272 3.21 1.26 20.15
N GLU A 273 3.41 1.47 18.86
CA GLU A 273 2.46 1.13 17.79
C GLU A 273 3.18 0.36 16.69
N GLU A 274 2.43 -0.27 15.80
CA GLU A 274 2.96 -1.10 14.72
C GLU A 274 4.01 -0.38 13.85
N HIS A 275 3.80 0.91 13.60
CA HIS A 275 4.68 1.76 12.82
C HIS A 275 6.08 1.89 13.45
N SER A 276 6.17 1.99 14.79
CA SER A 276 7.46 2.11 15.49
C SER A 276 8.08 0.74 15.78
N LEU A 277 7.26 -0.27 16.10
CA LEU A 277 7.72 -1.61 16.42
C LEU A 277 8.22 -2.41 15.20
N SER A 278 7.82 -2.03 13.99
CA SER A 278 8.32 -2.62 12.74
C SER A 278 9.73 -2.17 12.37
N VAL A 279 10.15 -0.98 12.82
CA VAL A 279 11.45 -0.36 12.49
C VAL A 279 12.63 -1.30 12.75
N PRO A 280 12.79 -1.92 13.94
CA PRO A 280 13.92 -2.80 14.20
C PRO A 280 13.99 -4.03 13.27
N ILE A 281 12.82 -4.53 12.82
CA ILE A 281 12.74 -5.67 11.90
C ILE A 281 13.19 -5.23 10.51
N THR A 282 12.60 -4.16 9.98
CA THR A 282 12.92 -3.62 8.65
C THR A 282 14.39 -3.19 8.56
N GLU A 283 14.91 -2.55 9.60
CA GLU A 283 16.31 -2.14 9.68
C GLU A 283 17.26 -3.35 9.67
N SER A 284 16.90 -4.44 10.35
CA SER A 284 17.67 -5.69 10.29
C SER A 284 17.70 -6.26 8.87
N ILE A 285 16.58 -6.23 8.16
CA ILE A 285 16.49 -6.67 6.76
C ILE A 285 17.33 -5.77 5.85
N TYR A 286 17.28 -4.45 6.07
CA TYR A 286 18.11 -3.49 5.33
C TYR A 286 19.61 -3.72 5.60
N HIS A 287 20.04 -4.01 6.82
CA HIS A 287 21.45 -4.34 7.11
C HIS A 287 21.90 -5.62 6.41
N VAL A 288 21.03 -6.62 6.34
CA VAL A 288 21.29 -7.84 5.57
C VAL A 288 21.43 -7.51 4.08
N TRP A 289 20.55 -6.65 3.56
CA TRP A 289 20.65 -6.14 2.18
C TRP A 289 21.97 -5.41 1.93
N ALA A 290 22.35 -4.47 2.80
CA ALA A 290 23.58 -3.70 2.70
C ALA A 290 24.82 -4.62 2.70
N HIS A 291 24.83 -5.64 3.57
CA HIS A 291 25.89 -6.63 3.60
C HIS A 291 26.02 -7.41 2.28
N LEU A 292 24.90 -7.79 1.66
CA LEU A 292 24.89 -8.47 0.36
C LEU A 292 25.43 -7.57 -0.76
N VAL A 293 25.11 -6.27 -0.73
CA VAL A 293 25.63 -5.28 -1.68
C VAL A 293 27.14 -5.14 -1.52
N GLU A 294 27.63 -4.90 -0.30
CA GLU A 294 29.06 -4.71 -0.04
C GLU A 294 29.89 -5.95 -0.42
N ASN A 295 29.42 -7.14 -0.04
CA ASN A 295 30.13 -8.39 -0.38
C ASN A 295 30.13 -8.63 -1.90
N SER A 296 29.04 -8.33 -2.58
CA SER A 296 28.95 -8.43 -4.04
C SER A 296 29.95 -7.50 -4.74
N ILE A 297 30.10 -6.26 -4.25
CA ILE A 297 31.07 -5.30 -4.78
C ILE A 297 32.51 -5.79 -4.51
N LYS A 298 32.79 -6.31 -3.31
CA LYS A 298 34.10 -6.92 -2.99
C LYS A 298 34.43 -8.11 -3.88
N GLN A 299 33.42 -8.81 -4.39
CA GLN A 299 33.54 -9.91 -5.35
C GLN A 299 33.65 -9.44 -6.81
N GLY A 300 33.71 -8.12 -7.06
CA GLY A 300 33.93 -7.54 -8.38
C GLY A 300 32.66 -7.22 -9.17
N LYS A 301 31.45 -7.33 -8.57
CA LYS A 301 30.22 -6.88 -9.22
C LYS A 301 30.17 -5.35 -9.29
N THR A 302 29.53 -4.84 -10.34
CA THR A 302 29.15 -3.42 -10.42
C THR A 302 28.11 -3.07 -9.36
N LYS A 303 27.91 -1.77 -9.11
CA LYS A 303 26.87 -1.26 -8.19
C LYS A 303 25.49 -1.81 -8.53
N ASP A 304 25.11 -1.77 -9.81
CA ASP A 304 23.79 -2.19 -10.27
C ASP A 304 23.61 -3.72 -10.13
N GLU A 305 24.63 -4.52 -10.46
CA GLU A 305 24.60 -5.96 -10.27
C GLU A 305 24.53 -6.36 -8.79
N ALA A 306 25.26 -5.65 -7.92
CA ALA A 306 25.26 -5.87 -6.48
C ALA A 306 23.88 -5.57 -5.87
N ILE A 307 23.29 -4.42 -6.21
CA ILE A 307 21.94 -4.02 -5.77
C ILE A 307 20.89 -4.99 -6.32
N SER A 308 20.93 -5.33 -7.60
CA SER A 308 19.98 -6.29 -8.19
C SER A 308 20.06 -7.66 -7.50
N TYR A 309 21.27 -8.14 -7.21
CA TYR A 309 21.47 -9.39 -6.48
C TYR A 309 20.90 -9.31 -5.06
N ALA A 310 21.23 -8.26 -4.30
CA ALA A 310 20.73 -8.06 -2.95
C ALA A 310 19.19 -7.94 -2.93
N ASN A 311 18.60 -7.18 -3.86
CA ASN A 311 17.14 -7.05 -4.01
C ASN A 311 16.49 -8.41 -4.22
N SER A 312 16.94 -9.18 -5.22
CA SER A 312 16.37 -10.50 -5.52
C SER A 312 16.49 -11.49 -4.35
N THR A 313 17.59 -11.44 -3.60
CA THR A 313 17.85 -12.31 -2.45
C THR A 313 16.90 -11.99 -1.30
N ILE A 314 16.79 -10.71 -0.92
CA ILE A 314 15.91 -10.26 0.16
C ILE A 314 14.45 -10.47 -0.22
N GLN A 315 14.08 -10.14 -1.45
CA GLN A 315 12.72 -10.36 -1.97
C GLN A 315 12.30 -11.84 -1.86
N SER A 316 13.17 -12.76 -2.29
CA SER A 316 12.93 -14.20 -2.17
C SER A 316 12.79 -14.63 -0.71
N LEU A 317 13.65 -14.11 0.16
CA LEU A 317 13.66 -14.40 1.60
C LEU A 317 12.36 -13.96 2.27
N VAL A 318 11.95 -12.70 2.09
CA VAL A 318 10.75 -12.15 2.76
C VAL A 318 9.47 -12.76 2.20
N LYS A 319 9.43 -13.04 0.89
CA LYS A 319 8.32 -13.76 0.25
C LYS A 319 8.14 -15.15 0.87
N GLN A 320 9.23 -15.93 0.97
CA GLN A 320 9.17 -17.27 1.56
C GLN A 320 8.79 -17.23 3.03
N ALA A 321 9.31 -16.26 3.79
CA ALA A 321 8.96 -16.10 5.19
C ALA A 321 7.47 -15.78 5.36
N ALA A 322 6.94 -14.80 4.62
CA ALA A 322 5.55 -14.37 4.68
C ALA A 322 4.57 -15.54 4.47
N THR A 323 4.84 -16.44 3.51
CA THR A 323 3.97 -17.59 3.20
C THR A 323 3.85 -18.63 4.32
N LYS A 324 4.81 -18.69 5.26
CA LYS A 324 4.88 -19.72 6.31
C LYS A 324 4.60 -19.19 7.72
N THR A 325 4.48 -17.87 7.83
CA THR A 325 4.44 -17.15 9.10
C THR A 325 3.04 -17.23 9.71
N GLU A 326 2.96 -17.58 10.99
CA GLU A 326 1.76 -17.27 11.78
C GLU A 326 1.76 -15.76 12.12
N PRO A 327 0.59 -15.11 12.33
CA PRO A 327 0.50 -13.67 12.61
C PRO A 327 1.05 -13.24 13.99
N ASN A 328 2.28 -13.63 14.31
CA ASN A 328 3.05 -13.25 15.48
C ASN A 328 4.52 -13.02 15.09
N ILE A 329 5.16 -12.07 15.75
CA ILE A 329 6.49 -11.58 15.34
C ILE A 329 7.54 -12.70 15.45
N THR A 330 7.48 -13.53 16.48
CA THR A 330 8.44 -14.63 16.68
C THR A 330 8.39 -15.63 15.53
N SER A 331 7.21 -15.99 15.04
CA SER A 331 7.04 -16.87 13.88
C SER A 331 7.63 -16.23 12.61
N TYR A 332 7.41 -14.92 12.43
CA TYR A 332 7.95 -14.20 11.27
C TYR A 332 9.48 -14.21 11.26
N LEU A 333 10.10 -13.84 12.37
CA LEU A 333 11.56 -13.80 12.50
C LEU A 333 12.20 -15.18 12.34
N LYS A 334 11.58 -16.24 12.91
CA LYS A 334 12.01 -17.63 12.68
C LYS A 334 11.89 -18.03 11.22
N SER A 335 10.81 -17.62 10.55
CA SER A 335 10.58 -17.90 9.14
C SER A 335 11.57 -17.16 8.23
N LEU A 336 11.98 -15.94 8.57
CA LEU A 336 13.04 -15.19 7.88
C LEU A 336 14.38 -15.93 7.98
N ILE A 337 14.76 -16.39 9.18
CA ILE A 337 15.99 -17.18 9.38
C ILE A 337 15.91 -18.50 8.59
N GLN A 338 14.82 -19.23 8.68
CA GLN A 338 14.67 -20.53 8.01
C GLN A 338 14.65 -20.40 6.48
N SER A 339 14.14 -19.28 5.95
CA SER A 339 14.06 -19.02 4.51
C SER A 339 15.35 -18.47 3.91
N ALA A 340 16.36 -18.18 4.74
CA ALA A 340 17.67 -17.78 4.26
C ALA A 340 18.32 -18.89 3.40
N PRO A 341 18.89 -18.54 2.23
CA PRO A 341 19.34 -19.50 1.23
C PRO A 341 20.61 -20.26 1.64
N ASN A 342 21.36 -19.76 2.62
CA ASN A 342 22.60 -20.36 3.09
C ASN A 342 22.86 -20.05 4.57
N GLN A 343 23.85 -20.73 5.16
CA GLN A 343 24.16 -20.59 6.58
C GLN A 343 24.75 -19.22 6.94
N GLU A 344 25.47 -18.59 6.01
CA GLU A 344 26.04 -17.25 6.21
C GLU A 344 24.93 -16.22 6.44
N LEU A 345 23.92 -16.19 5.58
CA LEU A 345 22.80 -15.26 5.71
C LEU A 345 21.95 -15.53 6.96
N ARG A 346 21.82 -16.80 7.38
CA ARG A 346 21.20 -17.16 8.67
C ARG A 346 21.93 -16.53 9.84
N ASN A 347 23.26 -16.64 9.85
CA ASN A 347 24.08 -16.09 10.91
C ASN A 347 23.98 -14.56 10.96
N ILE A 348 23.96 -13.90 9.79
CA ILE A 348 23.79 -12.45 9.70
C ILE A 348 22.41 -12.03 10.25
N LEU A 349 21.32 -12.69 9.85
CA LEU A 349 19.98 -12.41 10.37
C LEU A 349 19.92 -12.57 11.89
N ILE A 350 20.44 -13.68 12.42
CA ILE A 350 20.49 -13.94 13.86
C ILE A 350 21.27 -12.82 14.58
N ASN A 351 22.40 -12.40 14.01
CA ASN A 351 23.20 -11.32 14.56
C ASN A 351 22.45 -9.98 14.56
N GLU A 352 21.85 -9.59 13.43
CA GLU A 352 21.07 -8.36 13.32
C GLU A 352 19.83 -8.35 14.23
N PHE A 353 19.14 -9.48 14.36
CA PHE A 353 18.02 -9.62 15.28
C PHE A 353 18.46 -9.57 16.75
N SER A 354 19.62 -10.15 17.08
CA SER A 354 20.20 -10.07 18.42
C SER A 354 20.58 -8.65 18.80
N LYS A 355 21.21 -7.90 17.90
CA LYS A 355 21.62 -6.49 18.15
C LYS A 355 20.45 -5.60 18.54
N ARG A 356 19.23 -5.93 18.10
CA ARG A 356 18.01 -5.16 18.32
C ARG A 356 17.04 -5.79 19.31
N ASN A 357 17.46 -6.83 20.03
CA ASN A 357 16.63 -7.56 21.00
C ASN A 357 15.29 -8.05 20.43
N LEU A 358 15.29 -8.48 19.17
CA LEU A 358 14.09 -9.00 18.51
C LEU A 358 13.72 -10.38 19.08
N PRO A 359 12.42 -10.70 19.23
CA PRO A 359 11.96 -11.93 19.89
C PRO A 359 11.97 -13.12 18.92
N TYR A 360 13.13 -13.54 18.43
CA TYR A 360 13.26 -14.64 17.47
C TYR A 360 13.59 -16.01 18.09
N LYS A 361 13.89 -16.05 19.40
CA LYS A 361 14.27 -17.29 20.12
C LYS A 361 13.05 -18.15 20.45
#